data_AF-A0A936N6H5-F1
#
_entry.id   AF-A0A936N6H5-F1
#
_cell.length_a   1.000
_cell.length_b   1.000
_cell.length_c   1.000
_cell.angle_alpha   90.00
_cell.angle_beta   90.00
_cell.angle_gamma   90.00
#
_symmetry.space_group_name_H-M   'P 1'
#
loop_
_entity.id
_entity.type
_entity.pdbx_description
1 polymer ?
#
loop_
_entity_poly.entity_id
_entity_poly.type
_entity_poly.pdbx_seq_one_letter_code
_entity_poly.pdbx_strand_id
1 'polypeptide(L)'
;MNTRDILNATLYPRSGQNARRKDFPYYDALTITAGVLEYFFFVTALGNIFQRNKRLPLSGSEVFFIESISAYLDTTINTTAQINALNELLQQSYLAISVDNRLQCKIPGMDFLQYKYTLNENATPEQLQINVHNVKRNLPLPIIMNSTSAFEFKFVTTAAAATAFDTVPFKLVLHGLQVDKLESFYYDNLKNNKFQQVPVTYYDTIVIPNGNQQTFSMFAEPNKAKNLFSQTFPLSDLQTFSLQNIEVLFNQPDVPIVPGTIYDSRLQNNLRISIDDVDYYNANLQDMLSVVAGFAGNITSAGADTTAYSMLMNVRQSKTLRVPLEFPANAKVNINLTQPAASLGITGEFTVAMRGVETRRVA
;
A
#
# COMPACT_ATOMS: atom_id res chain seq x y z
N MET A 1 -1.07 -0.32 21.77
CA MET A 1 -2.38 -0.37 22.43
C MET A 1 -3.40 -0.71 21.36
N ASN A 2 -3.83 -1.97 21.26
CA ASN A 2 -4.78 -2.36 20.21
C ASN A 2 -6.21 -1.84 20.54
N THR A 3 -7.18 -2.01 19.63
CA THR A 3 -8.56 -1.58 19.85
C THR A 3 -9.14 -2.11 21.17
N ARG A 4 -8.85 -3.38 21.51
CA ARG A 4 -9.29 -4.01 22.76
C ARG A 4 -8.71 -3.29 23.98
N ASP A 5 -7.43 -2.92 23.95
CA ASP A 5 -6.79 -2.19 25.04
C ASP A 5 -7.38 -0.79 25.21
N ILE A 6 -7.66 -0.07 24.11
CA ILE A 6 -8.31 1.25 24.14
C ILE A 6 -9.70 1.14 24.77
N LEU A 7 -10.50 0.16 24.32
CA LEU A 7 -11.83 -0.11 24.85
C LEU A 7 -11.81 -0.49 26.34
N ASN A 8 -10.72 -1.10 26.82
CA ASN A 8 -10.56 -1.48 28.23
C ASN A 8 -10.01 -0.34 29.10
N ALA A 9 -9.16 0.53 28.56
CA ALA A 9 -8.56 1.65 29.29
C ALA A 9 -9.53 2.83 29.50
N THR A 10 -10.37 3.11 28.51
CA THR A 10 -11.47 4.08 28.62
C THR A 10 -12.77 3.38 29.00
N LEU A 11 -12.93 3.02 30.28
CA LEU A 11 -14.16 2.58 30.94
C LEU A 11 -15.41 2.47 30.02
N TYR A 12 -15.55 1.34 29.32
CA TYR A 12 -16.78 0.92 28.67
C TYR A 12 -17.62 0.05 29.64
N PRO A 13 -18.93 -0.16 29.41
CA PRO A 13 -19.93 -0.18 30.45
C PRO A 13 -19.65 -1.13 31.60
N ARG A 14 -19.70 -0.56 32.81
CA ARG A 14 -20.17 -1.34 33.96
C ARG A 14 -21.62 -1.75 33.70
N SER A 15 -22.06 -2.84 34.33
CA SER A 15 -23.44 -3.34 34.27
C SER A 15 -24.46 -2.17 34.23
N GLY A 16 -25.24 -2.06 33.15
CA GLY A 16 -26.28 -1.03 32.99
C GLY A 16 -26.18 -0.09 31.78
N GLN A 17 -25.09 -0.06 31.00
CA GLN A 17 -25.06 0.75 29.76
C GLN A 17 -25.12 -0.12 28.49
N ASN A 18 -26.09 0.16 27.62
CA ASN A 18 -26.34 -0.55 26.37
C ASN A 18 -25.44 -0.02 25.23
N ALA A 19 -24.20 -0.51 25.14
CA ALA A 19 -23.36 -0.28 23.96
C ALA A 19 -23.38 -1.53 23.06
N ARG A 20 -23.85 -1.37 21.82
CA ARG A 20 -23.79 -2.46 20.81
C ARG A 20 -22.47 -2.36 20.06
N ARG A 21 -21.70 -3.45 20.06
CA ARG A 21 -20.45 -3.59 19.29
C ARG A 21 -20.74 -4.42 18.06
N LYS A 22 -20.31 -3.94 16.90
CA LYS A 22 -20.52 -4.66 15.63
C LYS A 22 -19.26 -4.56 14.78
N ASP A 23 -18.71 -5.70 14.39
CA ASP A 23 -17.74 -5.75 13.30
C ASP A 23 -18.49 -5.48 12.00
N PHE A 24 -18.16 -4.36 11.35
CA PHE A 24 -18.90 -3.89 10.19
C PHE A 24 -18.01 -3.06 9.28
N PRO A 25 -17.72 -3.49 8.04
CA PRO A 25 -16.88 -2.70 7.15
C PRO A 25 -17.65 -1.49 6.61
N TYR A 26 -17.02 -0.31 6.60
CA TYR A 26 -17.50 0.81 5.79
C TYR A 26 -16.90 0.74 4.41
N TYR A 27 -17.69 1.02 3.39
CA TYR A 27 -17.23 1.03 2.02
C TYR A 27 -17.81 2.18 1.22
N ASP A 28 -17.04 2.60 0.23
CA ASP A 28 -17.44 3.54 -0.81
C ASP A 28 -16.83 3.11 -2.14
N ALA A 29 -17.62 3.18 -3.21
CA ALA A 29 -17.23 2.81 -4.55
C ALA A 29 -17.36 4.02 -5.47
N LEU A 30 -16.27 4.32 -6.16
CA LEU A 30 -16.18 5.36 -7.17
C LEU A 30 -15.85 4.72 -8.51
N THR A 31 -16.09 5.44 -9.60
CA THR A 31 -15.68 5.02 -10.93
C THR A 31 -14.40 5.76 -11.30
N ILE A 32 -13.36 5.02 -11.70
CA ILE A 32 -12.14 5.60 -12.24
C ILE A 32 -12.49 6.33 -13.54
N THR A 33 -11.97 7.54 -13.70
CA THR A 33 -12.23 8.37 -14.89
C THR A 33 -10.90 8.80 -15.48
N ALA A 34 -10.72 8.61 -16.79
CA ALA A 34 -9.53 9.06 -17.49
C ALA A 34 -9.24 10.54 -17.23
N GLY A 35 -7.98 10.87 -16.95
CA GLY A 35 -7.54 12.23 -16.62
C GLY A 35 -7.80 12.67 -15.16
N VAL A 36 -8.56 11.91 -14.36
CA VAL A 36 -8.75 12.18 -12.94
C VAL A 36 -7.67 11.47 -12.12
N LEU A 37 -6.88 12.26 -11.38
CA LEU A 37 -5.74 11.78 -10.60
C LEU A 37 -6.02 11.66 -9.11
N GLU A 38 -7.10 12.28 -8.62
CA GLU A 38 -7.49 12.29 -7.21
C GLU A 38 -8.92 11.81 -7.04
N TYR A 39 -9.10 10.85 -6.14
CA TYR A 39 -10.40 10.22 -5.83
C TYR A 39 -10.70 10.40 -4.35
N PHE A 40 -11.82 11.05 -4.05
CA PHE A 40 -12.24 11.35 -2.69
C PHE A 40 -13.37 10.43 -2.26
N PHE A 41 -13.11 9.57 -1.29
CA PHE A 41 -14.10 8.63 -0.76
C PHE A 41 -14.91 9.23 0.39
N PHE A 42 -16.14 8.77 0.53
CA PHE A 42 -17.11 9.12 1.56
C PHE A 42 -17.58 10.59 1.55
N VAL A 43 -17.38 11.32 0.44
CA VAL A 43 -17.68 12.77 0.32
C VAL A 43 -19.09 13.12 -0.16
N THR A 44 -19.77 12.25 -0.92
CA THR A 44 -21.12 12.57 -1.42
C THR A 44 -22.23 12.13 -0.44
N ALA A 45 -23.47 12.58 -0.64
CA ALA A 45 -24.61 12.10 0.16
C ALA A 45 -24.86 10.59 -0.09
N LEU A 46 -25.44 9.87 0.89
CA LEU A 46 -25.87 8.47 0.75
C LEU A 46 -26.99 8.39 -0.30
N GLY A 47 -26.64 8.16 -1.57
CA GLY A 47 -27.59 8.01 -2.68
C GLY A 47 -27.86 6.56 -3.06
N ASN A 48 -26.82 5.72 -3.08
CA ASN A 48 -26.90 4.30 -3.41
C ASN A 48 -26.18 3.47 -2.35
N ILE A 49 -26.95 2.73 -1.55
CA ILE A 49 -26.41 1.92 -0.44
C ILE A 49 -25.46 0.83 -0.91
N PHE A 50 -25.59 0.35 -2.15
CA PHE A 50 -24.70 -0.67 -2.74
C PHE A 50 -23.36 -0.10 -3.17
N GLN A 51 -23.29 1.21 -3.46
CA GLN A 51 -22.04 1.91 -3.74
C GLN A 51 -21.39 2.40 -2.44
N ARG A 52 -22.20 2.80 -1.46
CA ARG A 52 -21.73 3.32 -0.18
C ARG A 52 -22.67 2.97 0.95
N ASN A 53 -22.14 2.37 2.02
CA ASN A 53 -22.95 2.06 3.20
C ASN A 53 -22.85 3.09 4.34
N LYS A 54 -21.96 4.07 4.24
CA LYS A 54 -21.78 5.10 5.28
C LYS A 54 -21.44 6.47 4.72
N ARG A 55 -21.96 7.54 5.33
CA ARG A 55 -21.58 8.93 5.07
C ARG A 55 -20.75 9.46 6.24
N LEU A 56 -19.80 10.35 5.94
CA LEU A 56 -19.07 11.13 6.93
C LEU A 56 -19.59 12.59 6.98
N PRO A 57 -19.58 13.26 8.14
CA PRO A 57 -19.18 12.74 9.46
C PRO A 57 -20.19 11.71 10.01
N LEU A 58 -19.75 10.89 10.97
CA LEU A 58 -20.59 9.88 11.62
C LEU A 58 -21.70 10.53 12.46
N SER A 59 -22.77 9.79 12.76
CA SER A 59 -23.82 10.31 13.65
C SER A 59 -23.30 10.50 15.07
N GLY A 60 -23.88 11.44 15.83
CA GLY A 60 -23.45 11.82 17.20
C GLY A 60 -23.20 10.65 18.16
N SER A 61 -23.95 9.56 17.98
CA SER A 61 -23.93 8.32 18.75
C SER A 61 -22.92 7.27 18.29
N GLU A 62 -22.27 7.45 17.14
CA GLU A 62 -21.45 6.44 16.49
C GLU A 62 -19.96 6.74 16.61
N VAL A 63 -19.19 5.67 16.85
CA VAL A 63 -17.73 5.67 16.80
C VAL A 63 -17.29 4.49 15.96
N PHE A 64 -16.31 4.68 15.09
CA PHE A 64 -15.73 3.62 14.29
C PHE A 64 -14.22 3.55 14.48
N PHE A 65 -13.73 2.37 14.84
CA PHE A 65 -12.30 2.08 14.94
C PHE A 65 -11.86 1.41 13.64
N ILE A 66 -11.11 2.13 12.80
CA ILE A 66 -10.53 1.55 11.57
C ILE A 66 -9.34 0.71 12.01
N GLU A 67 -9.42 -0.60 11.80
CA GLU A 67 -8.37 -1.57 12.17
C GLU A 67 -7.59 -2.06 10.95
N SER A 68 -8.22 -2.08 9.78
CA SER A 68 -7.52 -2.34 8.53
C SER A 68 -8.18 -1.66 7.34
N ILE A 69 -7.39 -1.49 6.27
CA ILE A 69 -7.81 -0.81 5.06
C ILE A 69 -7.50 -1.70 3.86
N SER A 70 -8.43 -1.75 2.90
CA SER A 70 -8.22 -2.35 1.60
C SER A 70 -8.96 -1.58 0.53
N ALA A 71 -8.47 -1.60 -0.70
CA ALA A 71 -9.21 -1.10 -1.84
C ALA A 71 -9.22 -2.16 -2.95
N TYR A 72 -10.33 -2.25 -3.66
CA TYR A 72 -10.58 -3.29 -4.63
C TYR A 72 -10.84 -2.67 -6.00
N LEU A 73 -10.07 -3.11 -6.99
CA LEU A 73 -10.29 -2.79 -8.39
C LEU A 73 -11.19 -3.88 -9.01
N ASP A 74 -12.42 -3.53 -9.36
CA ASP A 74 -13.41 -4.50 -9.83
C ASP A 74 -13.32 -4.75 -11.34
N THR A 75 -12.15 -5.24 -11.75
CA THR A 75 -11.91 -5.76 -13.08
C THR A 75 -10.89 -6.89 -13.03
N THR A 76 -10.94 -7.79 -14.00
CA THR A 76 -9.91 -8.81 -14.18
C THR A 76 -8.83 -8.25 -15.10
N ILE A 77 -7.61 -8.15 -14.59
CA ILE A 77 -6.44 -7.68 -15.33
C ILE A 77 -5.98 -8.79 -16.28
N ASN A 78 -6.07 -8.52 -17.59
CA ASN A 78 -5.86 -9.52 -18.63
C ASN A 78 -5.26 -8.96 -19.94
N THR A 79 -4.68 -7.76 -19.91
CA THR A 79 -3.93 -7.18 -21.03
C THR A 79 -2.61 -6.59 -20.56
N THR A 80 -1.58 -6.57 -21.41
CA THR A 80 -0.27 -5.98 -21.07
C THR A 80 -0.40 -4.51 -20.63
N ALA A 81 -1.29 -3.74 -21.26
CA ALA A 81 -1.54 -2.35 -20.88
C ALA A 81 -2.11 -2.22 -19.45
N GLN A 82 -3.08 -3.07 -19.07
CA GLN A 82 -3.61 -3.08 -17.71
C GLN A 82 -2.59 -3.60 -16.69
N ILE A 83 -1.68 -4.50 -17.08
CA ILE A 83 -0.62 -5.00 -16.21
C ILE A 83 0.42 -3.90 -15.93
N ASN A 84 0.83 -3.15 -16.96
CA ASN A 84 1.73 -2.01 -16.79
C ASN A 84 1.07 -0.92 -15.92
N ALA A 85 -0.20 -0.63 -16.16
CA ALA A 85 -0.96 0.29 -15.34
C ALA A 85 -1.15 -0.20 -13.89
N LEU A 86 -1.26 -1.51 -13.67
CA LEU A 86 -1.26 -2.08 -12.32
C LEU A 86 0.08 -1.84 -11.61
N ASN A 87 1.22 -2.00 -12.30
CA ASN A 87 2.52 -1.69 -11.71
C ASN A 87 2.59 -0.24 -11.25
N GLU A 88 2.16 0.69 -12.10
CA GLU A 88 2.07 2.09 -11.72
C GLU A 88 1.13 2.32 -10.52
N LEU A 89 -0.02 1.64 -10.46
CA LEU A 89 -0.89 1.71 -9.28
C LEU A 89 -0.20 1.20 -8.02
N LEU A 90 0.57 0.11 -8.09
CA LEU A 90 1.23 -0.44 -6.91
C LEU A 90 2.40 0.44 -6.43
N GLN A 91 3.15 1.04 -7.35
CA GLN A 91 4.40 1.76 -7.08
C GLN A 91 4.26 3.28 -6.97
N GLN A 92 3.25 3.85 -7.63
CA GLN A 92 3.10 5.30 -7.85
C GLN A 92 1.72 5.84 -7.42
N SER A 93 1.00 5.12 -6.56
CA SER A 93 -0.26 5.58 -5.98
C SER A 93 -0.24 5.52 -4.46
N TYR A 94 -1.09 6.32 -3.82
CA TYR A 94 -1.24 6.28 -2.37
C TYR A 94 -2.63 6.74 -1.91
N LEU A 95 -3.06 6.22 -0.76
CA LEU A 95 -4.19 6.73 0.01
C LEU A 95 -3.67 7.67 1.09
N ALA A 96 -4.12 8.92 1.06
CA ALA A 96 -3.94 9.90 2.13
C ALA A 96 -5.19 9.91 3.02
N ILE A 97 -4.96 9.83 4.34
CA ILE A 97 -6.02 9.90 5.34
C ILE A 97 -5.79 11.15 6.18
N SER A 98 -6.74 12.07 6.13
CA SER A 98 -6.71 13.31 6.92
C SER A 98 -7.85 13.33 7.93
N VAL A 99 -7.56 13.86 9.12
CA VAL A 99 -8.51 14.06 10.21
C VAL A 99 -8.39 15.49 10.68
N ASP A 100 -9.51 16.22 10.69
CA ASP A 100 -9.58 17.63 11.07
C ASP A 100 -8.56 18.50 10.32
N ASN A 101 -8.49 18.29 8.99
CA ASN A 101 -7.54 18.93 8.07
C ASN A 101 -6.05 18.65 8.35
N ARG A 102 -5.74 17.62 9.15
CA ARG A 102 -4.37 17.17 9.41
C ARG A 102 -4.14 15.81 8.79
N LEU A 103 -3.12 15.70 7.95
CA LEU A 103 -2.68 14.42 7.38
C LEU A 103 -2.22 13.49 8.51
N GLN A 104 -2.94 12.39 8.70
CA GLN A 104 -2.57 11.38 9.68
C GLN A 104 -1.53 10.42 9.11
N CYS A 105 -1.81 9.83 7.95
CA CYS A 105 -0.90 8.91 7.29
C CYS A 105 -1.10 8.88 5.77
N LYS A 106 -0.09 8.34 5.09
CA LYS A 106 -0.14 7.93 3.69
C LYS A 106 0.15 6.43 3.61
N ILE A 107 -0.64 5.73 2.81
CA ILE A 107 -0.49 4.29 2.58
C ILE A 107 -0.28 4.08 1.08
N PRO A 108 0.84 3.52 0.62
CA PRO A 108 1.10 3.30 -0.81
C PRO A 108 0.20 2.18 -1.36
N GLY A 109 -0.10 2.22 -2.66
CA GLY A 109 -1.01 1.28 -3.34
C GLY A 109 -0.69 -0.18 -3.07
N MET A 110 0.60 -0.55 -3.08
CA MET A 110 1.07 -1.92 -2.85
C MET A 110 0.64 -2.55 -1.51
N ASP A 111 0.24 -1.74 -0.52
CA ASP A 111 -0.11 -2.20 0.84
C ASP A 111 -1.58 -2.53 1.03
N PHE A 112 -2.46 -2.06 0.14
CA PHE A 112 -3.91 -2.17 0.35
C PHE A 112 -4.72 -2.49 -0.91
N LEU A 113 -4.11 -2.38 -2.10
CA LEU A 113 -4.80 -2.70 -3.36
C LEU A 113 -4.98 -4.20 -3.53
N GLN A 114 -6.22 -4.56 -3.85
CA GLN A 114 -6.68 -5.88 -4.20
C GLN A 114 -7.15 -5.87 -5.65
N TYR A 115 -6.80 -6.90 -6.39
CA TYR A 115 -7.11 -6.99 -7.81
C TYR A 115 -7.24 -8.45 -8.26
N LYS A 116 -8.06 -8.66 -9.29
CA LYS A 116 -8.19 -9.94 -9.99
C LYS A 116 -7.23 -9.97 -11.17
N TYR A 117 -6.65 -11.12 -11.44
CA TYR A 117 -5.77 -11.30 -12.57
C TYR A 117 -5.88 -12.71 -13.12
N THR A 118 -5.61 -12.86 -14.41
CA THR A 118 -5.52 -14.18 -15.04
C THR A 118 -4.06 -14.61 -15.09
N LEU A 119 -3.75 -15.79 -14.55
CA LEU A 119 -2.44 -16.43 -14.74
C LEU A 119 -2.51 -17.34 -15.95
N ASN A 120 -1.36 -17.53 -16.62
CA ASN A 120 -0.68 -18.83 -16.72
C ASN A 120 0.16 -18.91 -18.00
N GLU A 121 1.47 -19.02 -17.83
CA GLU A 121 2.45 -19.23 -18.89
C GLU A 121 2.35 -20.61 -19.59
N ASN A 122 1.56 -21.54 -19.02
CA ASN A 122 1.44 -22.93 -19.46
C ASN A 122 -0.01 -23.48 -19.51
N ALA A 123 -1.06 -22.64 -19.40
CA ALA A 123 -2.46 -23.11 -19.45
C ALA A 123 -2.94 -23.34 -20.88
N THR A 124 -3.82 -24.33 -21.09
CA THR A 124 -4.74 -24.34 -22.25
C THR A 124 -5.90 -23.35 -22.02
N PRO A 125 -6.68 -22.95 -23.05
CA PRO A 125 -7.78 -21.98 -22.86
C PRO A 125 -8.81 -22.42 -21.81
N GLU A 126 -8.98 -23.74 -21.65
CA GLU A 126 -9.89 -24.38 -20.68
C GLU A 126 -9.38 -24.33 -19.23
N GLN A 127 -8.10 -24.02 -19.03
CA GLN A 127 -7.41 -23.99 -17.74
C GLN A 127 -7.15 -22.57 -17.23
N LEU A 128 -7.64 -21.54 -17.92
CA LEU A 128 -7.51 -20.15 -17.50
C LEU A 128 -8.30 -19.92 -16.20
N GLN A 129 -7.58 -19.63 -15.12
CA GLN A 129 -8.16 -19.36 -13.81
C GLN A 129 -7.99 -17.89 -13.42
N ILE A 130 -9.08 -17.29 -12.93
CA ILE A 130 -9.05 -15.98 -12.30
C ILE A 130 -8.49 -16.14 -10.90
N ASN A 131 -7.33 -15.52 -10.68
CA ASN A 131 -6.68 -15.42 -9.39
C ASN A 131 -7.00 -14.08 -8.75
N VAL A 132 -6.87 -14.02 -7.42
CA VAL A 132 -7.15 -12.80 -6.65
C VAL A 132 -5.97 -12.50 -5.74
N HIS A 133 -5.39 -11.32 -5.90
CA HIS A 133 -4.44 -10.79 -4.93
C HIS A 133 -5.22 -10.09 -3.82
N ASN A 134 -5.25 -10.71 -2.64
CA ASN A 134 -5.97 -10.21 -1.47
C ASN A 134 -4.99 -9.72 -0.42
N VAL A 135 -4.86 -8.39 -0.30
CA VAL A 135 -4.07 -7.73 0.74
C VAL A 135 -4.95 -6.75 1.51
N LYS A 136 -4.75 -6.72 2.83
CA LYS A 136 -5.35 -5.73 3.73
C LYS A 136 -4.23 -5.11 4.55
N ARG A 137 -4.18 -3.77 4.60
CA ARG A 137 -3.25 -3.05 5.47
C ARG A 137 -3.81 -3.05 6.89
N ASN A 138 -3.28 -3.91 7.74
CA ASN A 138 -3.57 -3.89 9.17
C ASN A 138 -2.90 -2.70 9.84
N LEU A 139 -3.63 -2.01 10.71
CA LEU A 139 -3.14 -0.87 11.46
C LEU A 139 -2.75 -1.34 12.88
N PRO A 140 -1.51 -1.12 13.33
CA PRO A 140 -1.05 -1.47 14.67
C PRO A 140 -1.77 -0.65 15.76
N LEU A 141 -2.21 0.56 15.41
CA LEU A 141 -3.13 1.37 16.20
C LEU A 141 -4.31 1.78 15.31
N PRO A 142 -5.56 1.64 15.79
CA PRO A 142 -6.71 1.99 14.98
C PRO A 142 -6.82 3.51 14.78
N ILE A 143 -7.29 3.92 13.61
CA ILE A 143 -7.72 5.30 13.37
C ILE A 143 -9.16 5.42 13.86
N ILE A 144 -9.42 6.37 14.77
CA ILE A 144 -10.72 6.51 15.42
C ILE A 144 -11.53 7.57 14.70
N MET A 145 -12.65 7.17 14.13
CA MET A 145 -13.66 8.06 13.59
C MET A 145 -14.74 8.35 14.62
N ASN A 146 -14.94 9.62 14.92
CA ASN A 146 -16.01 10.11 15.78
C ASN A 146 -16.90 11.08 14.97
N SER A 147 -18.02 11.49 15.57
CA SER A 147 -19.01 12.39 14.95
C SER A 147 -18.58 13.85 14.87
N THR A 148 -17.57 14.24 15.63
CA THR A 148 -17.09 15.62 15.74
C THR A 148 -15.91 15.93 14.82
N SER A 149 -15.25 14.90 14.28
CA SER A 149 -14.07 15.05 13.42
C SER A 149 -14.43 14.99 11.94
N ALA A 150 -13.78 15.84 11.15
CA ALA A 150 -13.85 15.82 9.70
C ALA A 150 -12.82 14.84 9.13
N PHE A 151 -13.27 13.87 8.34
CA PHE A 151 -12.40 12.87 7.73
C PHE A 151 -12.33 13.06 6.21
N GLU A 152 -11.14 12.93 5.65
CA GLU A 152 -10.92 12.90 4.21
C GLU A 152 -10.07 11.67 3.84
N PHE A 153 -10.58 10.89 2.89
CA PHE A 153 -9.89 9.73 2.31
C PHE A 153 -9.62 10.01 0.85
N LYS A 154 -8.39 10.43 0.54
CA LYS A 154 -7.97 10.83 -0.81
C LYS A 154 -7.02 9.81 -1.41
N PHE A 155 -7.44 9.12 -2.45
CA PHE A 155 -6.58 8.26 -3.26
C PHE A 155 -5.98 9.07 -4.42
N VAL A 156 -4.66 9.00 -4.59
CA VAL A 156 -3.92 9.72 -5.64
C VAL A 156 -3.23 8.69 -6.54
N THR A 157 -3.33 8.88 -7.85
CA THR A 157 -2.80 7.97 -8.89
C THR A 157 -2.20 8.71 -10.08
N THR A 158 -1.66 7.97 -11.06
CA THR A 158 -1.07 8.49 -12.30
C THR A 158 -2.10 8.60 -13.42
N ALA A 159 -1.80 9.43 -14.42
CA ALA A 159 -2.67 9.60 -15.59
C ALA A 159 -2.76 8.31 -16.43
N ALA A 160 -1.67 7.56 -16.55
CA ALA A 160 -1.63 6.31 -17.29
C ALA A 160 -2.48 5.23 -16.60
N ALA A 161 -2.38 5.09 -15.27
CA ALA A 161 -3.26 4.22 -14.51
C ALA A 161 -4.74 4.61 -14.62
N ALA A 162 -5.07 5.89 -14.48
CA ALA A 162 -6.45 6.38 -14.62
C ALA A 162 -7.03 6.13 -16.03
N THR A 163 -6.20 6.22 -17.07
CA THR A 163 -6.62 5.96 -18.45
C THR A 163 -6.82 4.47 -18.70
N ALA A 164 -5.92 3.61 -18.22
CA ALA A 164 -6.01 2.17 -18.43
C ALA A 164 -7.18 1.50 -17.68
N PHE A 165 -7.61 2.10 -16.58
CA PHE A 165 -8.74 1.64 -15.78
C PHE A 165 -9.97 2.56 -15.90
N ASP A 166 -10.09 3.32 -16.99
CA ASP A 166 -11.24 4.17 -17.21
C ASP A 166 -12.55 3.38 -17.12
N THR A 167 -13.57 3.98 -16.50
CA THR A 167 -14.88 3.37 -16.20
C THR A 167 -14.88 2.19 -15.21
N VAL A 168 -13.71 1.75 -14.71
CA VAL A 168 -13.62 0.63 -13.76
C VAL A 168 -14.08 1.07 -12.36
N PRO A 169 -14.96 0.30 -11.69
CA PRO A 169 -15.31 0.55 -10.29
C PRO A 169 -14.11 0.32 -9.37
N PHE A 170 -13.85 1.29 -8.51
CA PHE A 170 -12.81 1.25 -7.50
C PHE A 170 -13.42 1.45 -6.12
N LYS A 171 -13.30 0.44 -5.27
CA LYS A 171 -13.98 0.36 -3.98
C LYS A 171 -13.00 0.43 -2.83
N LEU A 172 -13.10 1.47 -2.00
CA LEU A 172 -12.39 1.55 -0.72
C LEU A 172 -13.21 0.87 0.37
N VAL A 173 -12.55 0.07 1.21
CA VAL A 173 -13.15 -0.61 2.36
C VAL A 173 -12.32 -0.36 3.61
N LEU A 174 -12.97 0.21 4.62
CA LEU A 174 -12.46 0.40 5.98
C LEU A 174 -13.02 -0.73 6.84
N HIS A 175 -12.17 -1.62 7.32
CA HIS A 175 -12.57 -2.71 8.21
C HIS A 175 -12.32 -2.32 9.66
N GLY A 176 -13.21 -2.77 10.55
CA GLY A 176 -13.03 -2.58 11.98
C GLY A 176 -14.35 -2.55 12.73
N LEU A 177 -14.30 -1.94 13.91
CA LEU A 177 -15.36 -2.05 14.90
C LEU A 177 -16.20 -0.78 14.96
N GLN A 178 -17.50 -0.92 14.68
CA GLN A 178 -18.50 0.09 14.99
C GLN A 178 -18.99 -0.08 16.43
N VAL A 179 -19.11 1.05 17.13
CA VAL A 179 -19.71 1.13 18.45
C VAL A 179 -20.83 2.16 18.42
N ASP A 180 -22.04 1.71 18.74
CA ASP A 180 -23.21 2.57 18.91
C ASP A 180 -23.39 2.88 20.40
N LYS A 181 -23.36 4.17 20.75
CA LYS A 181 -23.59 4.67 22.11
C LYS A 181 -24.80 5.58 22.17
N LEU A 182 -25.43 5.63 23.34
CA LEU A 182 -26.46 6.64 23.65
C LEU A 182 -25.86 8.00 24.01
N GLU A 183 -24.58 8.07 24.38
CA GLU A 183 -23.87 9.28 24.80
C GLU A 183 -22.63 9.55 23.95
N SER A 184 -22.27 10.83 23.81
CA SER A 184 -21.11 11.28 23.03
C SER A 184 -19.80 10.68 23.55
N PHE A 185 -19.00 10.10 22.66
CA PHE A 185 -17.66 9.59 22.97
C PHE A 185 -16.60 10.46 22.33
N TYR A 186 -15.75 11.03 23.19
CA TYR A 186 -14.56 11.75 22.78
C TYR A 186 -13.34 10.93 23.18
N TYR A 187 -12.57 10.47 22.19
CA TYR A 187 -11.25 9.91 22.41
C TYR A 187 -10.22 10.79 21.74
N ASP A 188 -9.25 11.21 22.54
CA ASP A 188 -8.15 12.03 22.12
C ASP A 188 -6.88 11.30 22.55
N ASN A 189 -6.19 10.74 21.56
CA ASN A 189 -4.94 10.03 21.75
C ASN A 189 -3.81 10.95 22.25
N LEU A 190 -3.96 12.27 22.14
CA LEU A 190 -2.96 13.28 22.50
C LEU A 190 -3.16 13.82 23.92
N LYS A 191 -4.40 13.79 24.44
CA LYS A 191 -4.78 14.42 25.72
C LYS A 191 -3.93 13.99 26.93
N ASN A 192 -3.28 12.82 26.86
CA ASN A 192 -2.35 12.32 27.87
C ASN A 192 -1.01 11.80 27.31
N ASN A 193 -0.77 11.89 25.99
CA ASN A 193 0.43 11.36 25.37
C ASN A 193 1.07 12.39 24.43
N LYS A 194 2.31 12.78 24.72
CA LYS A 194 3.08 13.70 23.87
C LYS A 194 3.58 13.03 22.58
N PHE A 195 3.36 11.74 22.43
CA PHE A 195 3.80 10.97 21.27
C PHE A 195 2.62 10.28 20.60
N GLN A 196 2.61 10.34 19.28
CA GLN A 196 1.68 9.62 18.43
C GLN A 196 2.43 8.55 17.67
N GLN A 197 1.90 7.33 17.70
CA GLN A 197 2.37 6.22 16.88
C GLN A 197 1.47 6.09 15.65
N VAL A 198 2.09 6.00 14.48
CA VAL A 198 1.38 5.94 13.21
C VAL A 198 1.94 4.78 12.38
N PRO A 199 1.09 3.89 11.82
CA PRO A 199 1.55 2.98 10.79
C PRO A 199 1.98 3.75 9.57
N VAL A 200 3.22 3.54 9.16
CA VAL A 200 3.75 4.13 7.93
C VAL A 200 4.34 3.06 7.06
N THR A 201 4.34 3.36 5.77
CA THR A 201 5.15 2.65 4.79
C THR A 201 5.94 3.72 4.08
N TYR A 202 7.23 3.78 4.38
CA TYR A 202 8.14 4.63 3.64
C TYR A 202 8.45 3.94 2.33
N TYR A 203 8.28 4.65 1.22
CA TYR A 203 8.52 4.13 -0.11
C TYR A 203 9.34 5.11 -0.94
N ASP A 204 10.23 4.56 -1.76
CA ASP A 204 11.01 5.31 -2.72
C ASP A 204 11.10 4.51 -4.02
N THR A 205 10.64 5.10 -5.12
CA THR A 205 10.57 4.50 -6.46
C THR A 205 11.65 5.08 -7.36
N ILE A 206 12.70 4.32 -7.68
CA ILE A 206 13.86 4.78 -8.45
C ILE A 206 13.85 4.17 -9.86
N VAL A 207 14.13 5.02 -10.86
CA VAL A 207 14.35 4.60 -12.25
C VAL A 207 15.73 3.97 -12.40
N ILE A 208 15.80 2.88 -13.13
CA ILE A 208 17.01 2.17 -13.55
C ILE A 208 17.38 2.69 -14.95
N PRO A 209 18.34 3.63 -15.06
CA PRO A 209 18.61 4.33 -16.32
C PRO A 209 19.32 3.47 -17.36
N ASN A 210 20.06 2.44 -16.91
CA ASN A 210 20.67 1.40 -17.71
C ASN A 210 20.98 0.20 -16.80
N GLY A 211 21.10 -1.00 -17.36
CA GLY A 211 21.32 -2.19 -16.54
C GLY A 211 22.78 -2.53 -16.25
N ASN A 212 23.70 -1.56 -16.28
CA ASN A 212 25.05 -1.80 -15.77
C ASN A 212 25.04 -1.92 -14.24
N GLN A 213 26.18 -2.34 -13.67
CA GLN A 213 26.37 -2.32 -12.22
C GLN A 213 26.14 -0.90 -11.70
N GLN A 214 25.20 -0.77 -10.77
CA GLN A 214 24.86 0.51 -10.19
C GLN A 214 24.44 0.33 -8.74
N THR A 215 24.78 1.31 -7.91
CA THR A 215 24.27 1.43 -6.54
C THR A 215 23.32 2.60 -6.50
N PHE A 216 22.09 2.33 -6.11
CA PHE A 216 21.02 3.31 -5.97
C PHE A 216 20.92 3.72 -4.51
N SER A 217 21.10 5.01 -4.22
CA SER A 217 20.87 5.56 -2.90
C SER A 217 19.40 5.96 -2.78
N MET A 218 18.73 5.42 -1.76
CA MET A 218 17.30 5.60 -1.53
C MET A 218 17.06 6.55 -0.37
N PHE A 219 15.90 7.20 -0.38
CA PHE A 219 15.43 8.12 0.66
C PHE A 219 16.34 9.36 0.84
N ALA A 220 17.08 9.72 -0.21
CA ALA A 220 18.07 10.80 -0.19
C ALA A 220 17.59 12.11 -0.85
N GLU A 221 16.60 12.06 -1.73
CA GLU A 221 16.17 13.21 -2.54
C GLU A 221 14.85 13.83 -2.03
N PRO A 222 14.88 15.01 -1.36
CA PRO A 222 13.68 15.59 -0.74
C PRO A 222 12.65 16.15 -1.73
N ASN A 223 13.06 16.46 -2.95
CA ASN A 223 12.23 17.16 -3.93
C ASN A 223 11.53 16.21 -4.93
N LYS A 224 11.56 14.91 -4.65
CA LYS A 224 10.92 13.91 -5.50
C LYS A 224 9.40 14.01 -5.44
N ALA A 225 8.74 13.64 -6.53
CA ALA A 225 7.29 13.68 -6.62
C ALA A 225 6.65 12.82 -5.51
N LYS A 226 5.61 13.36 -4.85
CA LYS A 226 5.00 12.76 -3.65
C LYS A 226 4.34 11.38 -3.87
N ASN A 227 4.16 10.99 -5.12
CA ASN A 227 3.66 9.68 -5.53
C ASN A 227 4.78 8.65 -5.75
N LEU A 228 6.02 9.09 -5.88
CA LEU A 228 7.22 8.24 -6.02
C LEU A 228 8.03 8.17 -4.73
N PHE A 229 7.63 8.94 -3.72
CA PHE A 229 8.48 9.26 -2.58
C PHE A 229 7.68 9.59 -1.33
N SER A 230 8.05 8.97 -0.21
CA SER A 230 7.41 9.24 1.08
C SER A 230 8.15 10.27 1.94
N GLN A 231 9.47 10.14 2.10
CA GLN A 231 10.23 10.84 3.15
C GLN A 231 11.75 10.71 2.94
N THR A 232 12.53 11.69 3.37
CA THR A 232 14.01 11.63 3.41
C THR A 232 14.55 11.22 4.77
N PHE A 233 15.75 10.62 4.78
CA PHE A 233 16.57 10.53 5.98
C PHE A 233 17.68 11.60 5.99
N PRO A 234 18.14 12.07 7.17
CA PRO A 234 17.65 11.72 8.51
C PRO A 234 16.22 12.21 8.78
N LEU A 235 15.51 11.52 9.68
CA LEU A 235 14.21 12.00 10.18
C LEU A 235 14.41 13.22 11.08
N SER A 236 13.33 14.01 11.27
CA SER A 236 13.32 15.11 12.24
C SER A 236 13.64 14.61 13.66
N ASP A 237 14.17 15.53 14.48
CA ASP A 237 14.36 15.40 15.93
C ASP A 237 13.11 14.95 16.71
N LEU A 238 11.93 15.07 16.12
CA LEU A 238 10.65 14.70 16.70
C LEU A 238 10.12 13.34 16.23
N GLN A 239 10.83 12.63 15.35
CA GLN A 239 10.36 11.40 14.72
C GLN A 239 11.36 10.25 14.87
N THR A 240 10.86 9.07 15.22
CA THR A 240 11.60 7.81 15.14
C THR A 240 10.81 6.81 14.30
N PHE A 241 11.50 5.84 13.70
CA PHE A 241 10.86 4.81 12.88
C PHE A 241 11.36 3.42 13.25
N SER A 242 10.43 2.52 13.55
CA SER A 242 10.71 1.11 13.79
C SER A 242 10.34 0.30 12.55
N LEU A 243 11.34 -0.11 11.77
CA LEU A 243 11.19 -0.87 10.53
C LEU A 243 10.92 -2.34 10.86
N GLN A 244 9.79 -2.87 10.39
CA GLN A 244 9.34 -4.23 10.66
C GLN A 244 9.31 -5.11 9.42
N ASN A 245 8.96 -4.56 8.26
CA ASN A 245 8.91 -5.30 7.01
C ASN A 245 9.52 -4.53 5.85
N ILE A 246 10.12 -5.29 4.93
CA ILE A 246 10.69 -4.75 3.70
C ILE A 246 10.05 -5.50 2.52
N GLU A 247 9.71 -4.77 1.46
CA GLU A 247 9.38 -5.32 0.14
C GLU A 247 10.07 -4.48 -0.92
N VAL A 248 10.59 -5.15 -1.95
CA VAL A 248 11.22 -4.52 -3.10
C VAL A 248 10.45 -4.96 -4.34
N LEU A 249 9.67 -4.04 -4.90
CA LEU A 249 8.87 -4.29 -6.09
C LEU A 249 9.63 -3.78 -7.32
N PHE A 250 9.98 -4.67 -8.24
CA PHE A 250 10.51 -4.30 -9.55
C PHE A 250 9.39 -4.27 -10.58
N ASN A 251 9.38 -3.23 -11.41
CA ASN A 251 8.57 -3.24 -12.62
C ASN A 251 9.25 -4.09 -13.70
N GLN A 252 8.47 -4.45 -14.72
CA GLN A 252 9.01 -5.03 -15.94
C GLN A 252 9.56 -3.91 -16.85
N PRO A 253 10.69 -4.11 -17.53
CA PRO A 253 11.12 -3.23 -18.62
C PRO A 253 10.13 -3.11 -19.77
N ASP A 254 10.30 -2.04 -20.53
CA ASP A 254 9.63 -1.82 -21.81
C ASP A 254 9.99 -2.85 -22.90
N VAL A 255 11.03 -3.66 -22.68
CA VAL A 255 11.51 -4.67 -23.63
C VAL A 255 10.89 -6.03 -23.29
N PRO A 256 10.36 -6.78 -24.29
CA PRO A 256 9.73 -8.08 -24.06
C PRO A 256 10.77 -9.12 -23.62
N ILE A 257 10.94 -9.25 -22.32
CA ILE A 257 11.77 -10.26 -21.68
C ILE A 257 10.84 -11.11 -20.82
N VAL A 258 11.05 -12.43 -20.84
CA VAL A 258 10.26 -13.36 -20.04
C VAL A 258 10.38 -12.97 -18.56
N PRO A 259 9.27 -12.75 -17.84
CA PRO A 259 9.31 -12.25 -16.46
C PRO A 259 10.16 -13.06 -15.49
N GLY A 260 10.19 -14.40 -15.63
CA GLY A 260 11.03 -15.26 -14.80
C GLY A 260 12.52 -14.93 -14.89
N THR A 261 13.00 -14.58 -16.09
CA THR A 261 14.39 -14.16 -16.31
C THR A 261 14.72 -12.85 -15.60
N ILE A 262 13.78 -11.91 -15.58
CA ILE A 262 13.92 -10.66 -14.82
C ILE A 262 13.95 -10.98 -13.32
N TYR A 263 12.98 -11.75 -12.84
CA TYR A 263 12.88 -12.13 -11.43
C TYR A 263 14.19 -12.76 -10.93
N ASP A 264 14.70 -13.78 -11.61
CA ASP A 264 15.93 -14.47 -11.24
C ASP A 264 17.15 -13.53 -11.23
N SER A 265 17.21 -12.60 -12.18
CA SER A 265 18.27 -11.60 -12.22
C SER A 265 18.18 -10.59 -11.06
N ARG A 266 16.97 -10.20 -10.68
CA ARG A 266 16.74 -9.24 -9.58
C ARG A 266 17.00 -9.87 -8.21
N LEU A 267 16.88 -11.19 -8.04
CA LEU A 267 17.21 -11.88 -6.79
C LEU A 267 18.65 -11.61 -6.31
N GLN A 268 19.58 -11.39 -7.25
CA GLN A 268 20.99 -11.13 -6.95
C GLN A 268 21.28 -9.70 -6.51
N ASN A 269 20.29 -8.80 -6.59
CA ASN A 269 20.46 -7.43 -6.11
C ASN A 269 20.62 -7.47 -4.58
N ASN A 270 21.43 -6.56 -4.05
CA ASN A 270 21.76 -6.53 -2.64
C ASN A 270 21.23 -5.26 -1.98
N LEU A 271 20.38 -5.41 -0.96
CA LEU A 271 19.88 -4.31 -0.16
C LEU A 271 20.73 -4.16 1.10
N ARG A 272 21.28 -2.96 1.30
CA ARG A 272 22.05 -2.57 2.47
C ARG A 272 21.37 -1.43 3.21
N ILE A 273 21.18 -1.58 4.52
CA ILE A 273 20.69 -0.53 5.43
C ILE A 273 21.76 -0.30 6.49
N SER A 274 22.29 0.92 6.51
CA SER A 274 23.27 1.37 7.49
C SER A 274 22.70 2.50 8.33
N ILE A 275 22.94 2.45 9.64
CA ILE A 275 22.53 3.48 10.60
C ILE A 275 23.78 3.89 11.36
N ASP A 276 24.11 5.19 11.35
CA ASP A 276 25.32 5.76 11.95
C ASP A 276 26.58 5.00 11.53
N ASP A 277 26.68 4.71 10.22
CA ASP A 277 27.78 3.99 9.56
C ASP A 277 27.97 2.52 9.99
N VAL A 278 27.01 1.94 10.73
CA VAL A 278 26.95 0.51 11.05
C VAL A 278 25.94 -0.20 10.16
N ASP A 279 26.32 -1.34 9.59
CA ASP A 279 25.44 -2.16 8.75
C ASP A 279 24.49 -3.00 9.60
N TYR A 280 23.21 -2.61 9.62
CA TYR A 280 22.15 -3.32 10.32
C TYR A 280 21.44 -4.34 9.43
N TYR A 281 21.47 -4.14 8.11
CA TYR A 281 20.95 -5.07 7.12
C TYR A 281 21.86 -5.10 5.89
N ASN A 282 22.17 -6.30 5.41
CA ASN A 282 22.94 -6.50 4.18
C ASN A 282 22.64 -7.89 3.63
N ALA A 283 21.70 -7.98 2.68
CA ALA A 283 21.33 -9.25 2.07
C ALA A 283 20.70 -9.08 0.69
N ASN A 284 20.69 -10.18 -0.06
CA ASN A 284 20.03 -10.26 -1.34
C ASN A 284 18.50 -10.18 -1.23
N LEU A 285 17.79 -10.13 -2.36
CA LEU A 285 16.35 -9.90 -2.39
C LEU A 285 15.49 -11.18 -2.27
N GLN A 286 16.06 -12.35 -1.94
CA GLN A 286 15.36 -13.63 -2.00
C GLN A 286 14.05 -13.70 -1.20
N ASP A 287 13.95 -12.97 -0.09
CA ASP A 287 12.78 -13.00 0.80
C ASP A 287 11.85 -11.78 0.63
N MET A 288 12.18 -10.85 -0.27
CA MET A 288 11.50 -9.55 -0.35
C MET A 288 11.25 -9.07 -1.79
N LEU A 289 11.69 -9.83 -2.79
CA LEU A 289 11.51 -9.48 -4.18
C LEU A 289 10.07 -9.70 -4.60
N SER A 290 9.45 -8.63 -5.06
CA SER A 290 8.15 -8.66 -5.70
C SER A 290 8.29 -8.25 -7.17
N VAL A 291 7.54 -8.93 -8.04
CA VAL A 291 7.47 -8.63 -9.47
C VAL A 291 6.03 -8.84 -9.92
N VAL A 292 5.49 -7.83 -10.61
CA VAL A 292 4.24 -7.93 -11.35
C VAL A 292 4.56 -7.56 -12.80
N ALA A 293 4.35 -8.49 -13.72
CA ALA A 293 4.96 -8.40 -15.05
C ALA A 293 4.09 -9.12 -16.08
N GLY A 294 3.81 -8.43 -17.20
CA GLY A 294 2.96 -8.91 -18.28
C GLY A 294 3.77 -9.11 -19.56
N PHE A 295 3.56 -10.23 -20.24
CA PHE A 295 4.17 -10.47 -21.55
C PHE A 295 3.15 -11.03 -22.53
N ALA A 296 3.37 -10.74 -23.81
CA ALA A 296 2.57 -11.31 -24.89
C ALA A 296 2.93 -12.80 -25.04
N GLY A 297 1.94 -13.66 -24.91
CA GLY A 297 2.05 -15.09 -25.11
C GLY A 297 0.93 -15.61 -26.00
N ASN A 298 1.14 -16.77 -26.63
CA ASN A 298 0.07 -17.45 -27.36
C ASN A 298 -0.34 -18.70 -26.58
N ILE A 299 -1.64 -18.90 -26.40
CA ILE A 299 -2.17 -20.18 -25.90
C ILE A 299 -2.72 -20.95 -27.10
N THR A 300 -2.25 -22.18 -27.26
CA THR A 300 -2.79 -23.15 -28.22
C THR A 300 -3.96 -23.90 -27.61
N SER A 301 -5.10 -23.92 -28.31
CA SER A 301 -6.17 -24.87 -28.01
C SER A 301 -5.76 -26.27 -28.49
N ALA A 302 -6.43 -27.33 -27.98
CA ALA A 302 -6.19 -28.71 -28.41
C ALA A 302 -6.54 -28.97 -29.90
N GLY A 303 -6.97 -27.95 -30.66
CA GLY A 303 -7.30 -28.01 -32.08
C GLY A 303 -6.80 -26.78 -32.84
N ALA A 304 -5.48 -26.65 -32.99
CA ALA A 304 -4.74 -25.75 -33.91
C ALA A 304 -5.00 -24.23 -33.85
N ASP A 305 -6.04 -23.74 -33.19
CA ASP A 305 -6.29 -22.31 -33.05
C ASP A 305 -5.38 -21.72 -31.95
N THR A 306 -4.54 -20.76 -32.37
CA THR A 306 -3.73 -19.94 -31.47
C THR A 306 -4.50 -18.69 -31.09
N THR A 307 -4.75 -18.49 -29.80
CA THR A 307 -5.33 -17.24 -29.29
C THR A 307 -4.24 -16.44 -28.57
N ALA A 308 -4.13 -15.15 -28.88
CA ALA A 308 -3.22 -14.25 -28.18
C ALA A 308 -3.74 -13.99 -26.76
N TYR A 309 -2.90 -14.22 -25.75
CA TYR A 309 -3.19 -13.93 -24.35
C TYR A 309 -2.05 -13.12 -23.72
N SER A 310 -2.36 -12.24 -22.76
CA SER A 310 -1.32 -11.72 -21.88
C SER A 310 -1.03 -12.74 -20.79
N MET A 311 0.20 -13.19 -20.68
CA MET A 311 0.66 -13.98 -19.55
C MET A 311 1.13 -13.01 -18.46
N LEU A 312 0.67 -13.23 -17.22
CA LEU A 312 1.05 -12.42 -16.05
C LEU A 312 1.89 -13.25 -15.10
N MET A 313 3.05 -12.73 -14.68
CA MET A 313 3.76 -13.16 -13.48
C MET A 313 3.39 -12.20 -12.34
N ASN A 314 2.98 -12.76 -11.21
CA ASN A 314 2.65 -11.99 -10.00
C ASN A 314 3.25 -12.69 -8.78
N VAL A 315 4.43 -12.23 -8.37
CA VAL A 315 5.10 -12.67 -7.15
C VAL A 315 5.13 -11.48 -6.20
N ARG A 316 4.53 -11.65 -5.02
CA ARG A 316 4.52 -10.64 -3.95
C ARG A 316 5.13 -11.24 -2.69
N GLN A 317 6.28 -10.72 -2.28
CA GLN A 317 7.02 -11.17 -1.11
C GLN A 317 7.41 -9.97 -0.25
N SER A 318 7.30 -10.14 1.06
CA SER A 318 7.79 -9.17 2.03
C SER A 318 8.52 -9.88 3.15
N LYS A 319 9.72 -9.39 3.47
CA LYS A 319 10.53 -9.90 4.56
C LYS A 319 10.09 -9.24 5.86
N THR A 320 9.56 -10.04 6.78
CA THR A 320 9.36 -9.63 8.18
C THR A 320 10.67 -9.78 8.93
N LEU A 321 11.15 -8.70 9.54
CA LEU A 321 12.33 -8.73 10.38
C LEU A 321 12.00 -9.36 11.73
N ARG A 322 12.85 -10.30 12.18
CA ARG A 322 12.69 -10.94 13.50
C ARG A 322 12.79 -9.93 14.63
N VAL A 323 13.68 -8.96 14.47
CA VAL A 323 13.85 -7.81 15.38
C VAL A 323 13.70 -6.57 14.51
N PRO A 324 12.77 -5.65 14.84
CA PRO A 324 12.65 -4.40 14.10
C PRO A 324 13.96 -3.61 14.11
N LEU A 325 14.25 -2.94 13.00
CA LEU A 325 15.37 -2.00 12.94
C LEU A 325 14.88 -0.64 13.41
N GLU A 326 15.48 -0.11 14.46
CA GLU A 326 15.14 1.19 15.02
C GLU A 326 15.97 2.28 14.33
N PHE A 327 15.30 3.27 13.77
CA PHE A 327 15.89 4.41 13.09
C PHE A 327 15.71 5.60 14.04
N PRO A 328 16.75 5.98 14.80
CA PRO A 328 16.64 7.07 15.76
C PRO A 328 16.42 8.41 15.07
N ALA A 329 15.88 9.36 15.83
CA ALA A 329 15.77 10.74 15.39
C ALA A 329 17.16 11.30 15.05
N ASN A 330 17.28 12.05 13.95
CA ASN A 330 18.54 12.61 13.44
C ASN A 330 19.67 11.60 13.11
N ALA A 331 19.43 10.29 13.17
CA ALA A 331 20.46 9.31 12.84
C ALA A 331 20.81 9.34 11.36
N LYS A 332 22.08 9.12 11.03
CA LYS A 332 22.53 9.01 9.64
C LYS A 332 22.12 7.65 9.10
N VAL A 333 21.00 7.62 8.39
CA VAL A 333 20.48 6.41 7.74
C VAL A 333 20.87 6.42 6.27
N ASN A 334 21.54 5.36 5.81
CA ASN A 334 21.91 5.16 4.42
C ASN A 334 21.33 3.84 3.92
N ILE A 335 20.52 3.90 2.87
CA ILE A 335 19.81 2.74 2.31
C ILE A 335 20.21 2.65 0.85
N ASN A 336 20.87 1.55 0.49
CA ASN A 336 21.37 1.34 -0.85
C ASN A 336 20.90 0.02 -1.43
N LEU A 337 20.48 0.04 -2.69
CA LEU A 337 20.28 -1.15 -3.48
C LEU A 337 21.42 -1.25 -4.51
N THR A 338 22.20 -2.33 -4.45
CA THR A 338 23.27 -2.58 -5.41
C THR A 338 22.85 -3.64 -6.41
N GLN A 339 22.80 -3.25 -7.67
CA GLN A 339 22.65 -4.15 -8.80
C GLN A 339 24.03 -4.67 -9.23
N PRO A 340 24.29 -5.98 -9.22
CA PRO A 340 25.59 -6.53 -9.65
C PRO A 340 25.75 -6.43 -11.17
N ALA A 341 27.01 -6.43 -11.66
CA ALA A 341 27.33 -6.37 -13.09
C ALA A 341 26.77 -7.55 -13.91
N ALA A 342 26.56 -8.70 -13.27
CA ALA A 342 25.95 -9.89 -13.87
C ALA A 342 24.42 -9.81 -13.96
N SER A 343 23.80 -8.76 -13.40
CA SER A 343 22.37 -8.53 -13.57
C SER A 343 22.07 -8.16 -15.02
N LEU A 344 20.88 -8.51 -15.49
CA LEU A 344 20.46 -8.21 -16.85
C LEU A 344 20.48 -6.70 -17.08
N GLY A 345 20.91 -6.31 -18.29
CA GLY A 345 21.08 -4.94 -18.79
C GLY A 345 19.79 -4.14 -18.94
N ILE A 346 18.81 -4.35 -18.08
CA ILE A 346 17.42 -4.00 -18.26
C ILE A 346 17.09 -2.69 -17.51
N THR A 347 16.58 -1.72 -18.25
CA THR A 347 15.99 -0.46 -17.73
C THR A 347 14.63 -0.71 -17.10
N GLY A 348 14.16 0.21 -16.26
CA GLY A 348 12.87 0.09 -15.61
C GLY A 348 12.81 0.95 -14.37
N GLU A 349 12.06 0.52 -13.37
CA GLU A 349 11.98 1.14 -12.06
C GLU A 349 11.80 0.08 -10.98
N PHE A 350 12.19 0.42 -9.76
CA PHE A 350 11.90 -0.39 -8.59
C PHE A 350 11.44 0.50 -7.45
N THR A 351 10.65 -0.06 -6.57
CA THR A 351 10.20 0.59 -5.33
C THR A 351 10.66 -0.21 -4.15
N VAL A 352 11.33 0.42 -3.20
CA VAL A 352 11.56 -0.17 -1.89
C VAL A 352 10.54 0.38 -0.92
N ALA A 353 9.76 -0.51 -0.32
CA ALA A 353 8.77 -0.21 0.70
C ALA A 353 9.22 -0.75 2.06
N MET A 354 9.38 0.16 3.01
CA MET A 354 9.77 -0.07 4.38
C MET A 354 8.56 0.18 5.28
N ARG A 355 7.98 -0.89 5.80
CA ARG A 355 6.78 -0.84 6.63
C ARG A 355 7.15 -0.90 8.09
N GLY A 356 6.50 -0.07 8.88
CA GLY A 356 6.77 -0.02 10.30
C GLY A 356 5.87 0.94 11.05
N VAL A 357 6.36 1.36 12.21
CA VAL A 357 5.67 2.33 13.08
C VAL A 357 6.55 3.56 13.21
N GLU A 358 6.02 4.71 12.79
CA GLU A 358 6.59 6.01 13.11
C GLU A 358 6.08 6.44 14.48
N THR A 359 6.98 6.84 15.38
CA THR A 359 6.62 7.55 16.60
C THR A 359 7.01 9.00 16.44
N ARG A 360 6.02 9.90 16.46
CA ARG A 360 6.24 11.34 16.35
C ARG A 360 5.80 12.07 17.60
N ARG A 361 6.58 13.07 18.03
CA ARG A 361 6.16 13.99 19.09
C ARG A 361 5.06 14.91 18.56
N VAL A 362 3.97 15.05 19.31
CA VAL A 362 2.88 15.95 19.00
C VAL A 362 3.04 17.19 19.87
N ALA A 363 3.05 18.36 19.21
CA ALA A 363 3.27 19.66 19.84
C ALA A 363 2.06 20.13 20.65
#